data_AF-A0A6L7UWF2-F1
#
_entry.id   AF-A0A6L7UWF2-F1
#
_cell.length_a   1.000
_cell.length_b   1.000
_cell.length_c   1.000
_cell.angle_alpha   90.00
_cell.angle_beta   90.00
_cell.angle_gamma   90.00
#
_symmetry.space_group_name_H-M   'P 1'
#
loop_
_entity.id
_entity.type
_entity.pdbx_description
1 polymer ?
#
loop_
_entity_poly.entity_id
_entity_poly.type
_entity_poly.pdbx_seq_one_letter_code
_entity_poly.pdbx_strand_id
1 'polypeptide(L)'
;MAPTFRDGDFVPTREVPFSAELDEMIAEIRAGNAPNIGRFCGYCSAPLGQEVECAVCGERTERTPAVDKIDRDLAQIYHAKRKREGLYVHLAAWTGILLATGLSILMILFLPGWTKVFAVIFLVLGGYFAGVFFGNVLIQGFAYRAGLNMFARRWTEWRATSRTARSPG
;
A
#
# COMPACT_ATOMS: atom_id res chain seq x y z
N MET A 1 -10.43 -1.87 -15.73
CA MET A 1 -11.61 -1.86 -14.81
C MET A 1 -11.22 -1.08 -13.56
N ALA A 2 -12.14 -0.35 -12.93
CA ALA A 2 -11.82 0.40 -11.72
C ALA A 2 -11.58 -0.56 -10.53
N PRO A 3 -10.67 -0.24 -9.59
CA PRO A 3 -10.46 -1.02 -8.38
C PRO A 3 -11.77 -1.18 -7.60
N THR A 4 -12.17 -2.41 -7.27
CA THR A 4 -13.35 -2.71 -6.45
C THR A 4 -13.01 -2.66 -4.98
N PHE A 5 -13.84 -1.97 -4.19
CA PHE A 5 -13.71 -1.86 -2.74
C PHE A 5 -14.88 -2.55 -2.06
N ARG A 6 -14.63 -3.25 -0.95
CA ARG A 6 -15.64 -3.86 -0.09
C ARG A 6 -15.30 -3.51 1.35
N ASP A 7 -16.23 -2.86 2.04
CA ASP A 7 -16.09 -2.47 3.45
C ASP A 7 -14.85 -1.60 3.77
N GLY A 8 -14.39 -0.82 2.79
CA GLY A 8 -13.21 0.04 2.91
C GLY A 8 -11.90 -0.65 2.49
N ASP A 9 -11.91 -1.97 2.31
CA ASP A 9 -10.77 -2.74 1.84
C ASP A 9 -10.80 -2.93 0.33
N PHE A 10 -9.61 -2.96 -0.27
CA PHE A 10 -9.46 -3.25 -1.68
C PHE A 10 -9.64 -4.74 -1.92
N VAL A 11 -10.52 -5.06 -2.88
CA VAL A 11 -10.73 -6.43 -3.33
C VAL A 11 -9.75 -6.69 -4.48
N PRO A 12 -8.79 -7.63 -4.32
CA PRO A 12 -7.94 -8.06 -5.43
C PRO A 12 -8.78 -8.38 -6.66
N THR A 13 -8.39 -7.82 -7.80
CA THR A 13 -9.00 -8.13 -9.08
C THR A 13 -8.00 -8.88 -9.94
N ARG A 14 -8.48 -9.50 -11.00
CA ARG A 14 -7.60 -10.09 -12.00
C ARG A 14 -6.62 -9.06 -12.58
N GLU A 15 -7.07 -7.86 -12.88
CA GLU A 15 -6.20 -6.82 -13.43
C GLU A 15 -5.15 -6.33 -12.43
N VAL A 16 -5.50 -6.35 -11.14
CA VAL A 16 -4.65 -5.86 -10.05
C VAL A 16 -4.81 -6.76 -8.82
N PRO A 17 -4.06 -7.88 -8.74
CA PRO A 17 -4.33 -8.91 -7.74
C PRO A 17 -3.53 -8.66 -6.45
N PHE A 18 -3.84 -7.55 -5.77
CA PHE A 18 -3.26 -7.27 -4.46
C PHE A 18 -4.04 -7.92 -3.34
N SER A 19 -3.36 -8.66 -2.47
CA SER A 19 -3.84 -8.93 -1.12
C SER A 19 -2.86 -8.37 -0.10
N ALA A 20 -3.37 -7.87 1.03
CA ALA A 20 -2.55 -7.44 2.16
C ALA A 20 -1.66 -8.60 2.67
N GLU A 21 -2.20 -9.81 2.64
CA GLU A 21 -1.52 -11.06 2.99
C GLU A 21 -0.28 -11.31 2.11
N LEU A 22 -0.38 -11.07 0.79
CA LEU A 22 0.75 -11.22 -0.13
C LEU A 22 1.83 -10.16 0.12
N ASP A 23 1.43 -8.92 0.44
CA ASP A 23 2.36 -7.83 0.79
C ASP A 23 3.12 -8.15 2.10
N GLU A 24 2.42 -8.70 3.10
CA GLU A 24 3.02 -9.15 4.36
C GLU A 24 4.01 -10.30 4.15
N MET A 25 3.60 -11.34 3.43
CA MET A 25 4.47 -12.47 3.12
C MET A 25 5.74 -12.05 2.34
N ILE A 26 5.60 -11.17 1.33
CA ILE A 26 6.77 -10.67 0.57
C ILE A 26 7.72 -9.91 1.51
N ALA A 27 7.19 -9.18 2.49
CA ALA A 27 8.01 -8.49 3.48
C ALA A 27 8.74 -9.46 4.42
N GLU A 28 8.08 -10.52 4.90
CA GLU A 28 8.72 -11.56 5.71
C GLU A 28 9.84 -12.29 4.96
N ILE A 29 9.58 -12.66 3.70
CA ILE A 29 10.57 -13.29 2.84
C ILE A 29 11.81 -12.40 2.70
N ARG A 30 11.61 -11.09 2.51
CA ARG A 30 12.71 -10.15 2.34
C ARG A 30 13.45 -9.87 3.65
N ALA A 31 12.75 -9.88 4.78
CA ALA A 31 13.35 -9.75 6.10
C ALA A 31 14.21 -10.97 6.47
N GLY A 32 14.12 -12.06 5.70
CA GLY A 32 14.78 -13.34 6.00
C GLY A 32 14.02 -14.15 7.05
N ASN A 33 12.80 -13.74 7.41
CA ASN A 33 11.97 -14.42 8.39
C ASN A 33 11.21 -15.62 7.78
N ALA A 34 11.08 -15.65 6.45
CA ALA A 34 10.42 -16.74 5.72
C ALA A 34 11.22 -17.15 4.46
N PRO A 35 11.25 -18.45 4.10
CA PRO A 35 11.88 -18.89 2.87
C PRO A 35 11.05 -18.49 1.63
N ASN A 36 11.71 -18.05 0.55
CA ASN A 36 11.07 -17.83 -0.76
C ASN A 36 10.91 -19.16 -1.53
N ILE A 37 10.22 -20.12 -0.94
CA ILE A 37 9.97 -21.45 -1.53
C ILE A 37 8.56 -21.87 -1.15
N GLY A 38 7.74 -22.24 -2.13
CA GLY A 38 6.36 -22.65 -1.89
C GLY A 38 5.58 -22.74 -3.19
N ARG A 39 4.30 -23.13 -3.14
CA ARG A 39 3.44 -23.17 -4.32
C ARG A 39 2.72 -21.83 -4.45
N PHE A 40 3.00 -21.08 -5.51
CA PHE A 40 2.38 -19.77 -5.75
C PHE A 40 1.60 -19.75 -7.05
N CYS A 41 0.54 -18.96 -7.12
CA CYS A 41 -0.21 -18.76 -8.33
C CYS A 41 0.67 -18.12 -9.40
N GLY A 42 0.81 -18.73 -10.59
CA GLY A 42 1.63 -18.16 -11.66
C GLY A 42 1.06 -16.87 -12.26
N TYR A 43 -0.16 -16.48 -11.88
CA TYR A 43 -0.79 -15.23 -12.26
C TYR A 43 -0.57 -14.12 -11.24
N CYS A 44 -1.11 -14.26 -10.02
CA CYS A 44 -1.04 -13.22 -8.99
C CYS A 44 0.11 -13.38 -7.98
N SER A 45 0.82 -14.51 -8.00
CA SER A 45 1.84 -14.90 -7.01
C SER A 45 1.34 -15.04 -5.58
N ALA A 46 0.02 -15.05 -5.36
CA ALA A 46 -0.56 -15.40 -4.07
C ALA A 46 -0.21 -16.86 -3.71
N PRO A 47 -0.08 -17.18 -2.41
CA PRO A 47 0.08 -18.56 -1.94
C PRO A 47 -1.05 -19.44 -2.48
N LEU A 48 -0.71 -20.60 -3.01
CA LEU A 48 -1.67 -21.63 -3.42
C LEU A 48 -1.62 -22.80 -2.45
N GLY A 49 -2.79 -23.22 -1.99
CA GLY A 49 -2.96 -24.51 -1.32
C GLY A 49 -2.90 -25.69 -2.30
N GLN A 50 -3.62 -26.76 -1.99
CA GLN A 50 -3.77 -27.90 -2.92
C GLN A 50 -4.79 -27.64 -4.04
N GLU A 51 -5.55 -26.56 -3.93
CA GLU A 51 -6.61 -26.20 -4.87
C GLU A 51 -6.07 -25.89 -6.28
N VAL A 52 -6.93 -26.12 -7.28
CA VAL A 52 -6.65 -25.88 -8.71
C VAL A 52 -6.97 -24.43 -9.08
N GLU A 53 -7.81 -23.75 -8.31
CA GLU A 53 -8.22 -22.36 -8.52
C GLU A 53 -7.66 -21.47 -7.41
N CYS A 54 -7.15 -20.29 -7.77
CA CYS A 54 -6.61 -19.35 -6.80
C CYS A 54 -7.73 -18.59 -6.08
N ALA A 55 -7.82 -18.71 -4.76
CA ALA A 55 -8.81 -17.99 -3.94
C ALA A 55 -8.72 -16.45 -4.05
N VAL A 56 -7.57 -15.90 -4.44
CA VAL A 56 -7.34 -14.44 -4.51
C VAL A 56 -7.74 -13.85 -5.86
N CYS A 57 -7.42 -14.52 -6.97
CA CYS A 57 -7.63 -13.96 -8.31
C CYS A 57 -8.54 -14.81 -9.23
N GLY A 58 -8.98 -15.98 -8.76
CA GLY A 58 -9.79 -16.94 -9.52
C GLY A 58 -9.06 -17.63 -10.67
N GLU A 59 -7.74 -17.44 -10.82
CA GLU A 59 -7.00 -18.08 -11.92
C GLU A 59 -6.77 -19.56 -11.62
N ARG A 60 -7.02 -20.40 -12.63
CA ARG A 60 -6.78 -21.84 -12.56
C ARG A 60 -5.35 -22.22 -12.93
N THR A 61 -4.77 -23.15 -12.18
CA THR A 61 -3.40 -23.65 -12.39
C THR A 61 -3.20 -24.33 -13.73
N GLU A 62 -4.28 -24.83 -14.35
CA GLU A 62 -4.26 -25.39 -15.71
C GLU A 62 -3.97 -24.34 -16.78
N ARG A 63 -4.47 -23.12 -16.59
CA ARG A 63 -4.28 -22.02 -17.54
C ARG A 63 -2.97 -21.28 -17.30
N THR A 64 -2.62 -21.08 -16.04
CA THR A 64 -1.35 -20.48 -15.64
C THR A 64 -0.70 -21.37 -14.58
N PRO A 65 0.36 -22.14 -14.93
CA PRO A 65 1.01 -23.06 -14.00
C PRO A 65 1.46 -22.38 -12.71
N ALA A 66 1.39 -23.10 -11.60
CA ALA A 66 1.96 -22.64 -10.34
C ALA A 66 3.47 -22.45 -10.46
N VAL A 67 4.02 -21.52 -9.68
CA VAL A 67 5.46 -21.24 -9.62
C VAL A 67 5.97 -21.52 -8.23
N ASP A 68 7.21 -22.00 -8.13
CA ASP A 68 7.78 -22.45 -6.84
C ASP A 68 8.45 -21.33 -6.04
N LYS A 69 8.65 -20.17 -6.67
CA LYS A 69 9.35 -19.02 -6.11
C LYS A 69 8.74 -17.72 -6.62
N ILE A 70 8.74 -16.71 -5.77
CA ILE A 70 8.35 -15.35 -6.15
C ILE A 70 9.52 -14.70 -6.90
N ASP A 71 9.21 -14.10 -8.05
CA ASP A 71 10.17 -13.36 -8.87
C ASP A 71 10.71 -12.13 -8.11
N ARG A 72 12.02 -11.90 -8.22
CA ARG A 72 12.69 -10.74 -7.62
C ARG A 72 12.14 -9.44 -8.17
N ASP A 73 11.81 -9.38 -9.46
CA ASP A 73 11.26 -8.19 -10.08
C ASP A 73 9.90 -7.85 -9.50
N LEU A 74 9.08 -8.88 -9.22
CA LEU A 74 7.81 -8.68 -8.57
C LEU A 74 7.97 -8.19 -7.13
N ALA A 75 8.90 -8.77 -6.37
CA ALA A 75 9.19 -8.32 -5.01
C ALA A 75 9.64 -6.84 -4.97
N GLN A 76 10.36 -6.37 -6.00
CA GLN A 76 10.73 -4.96 -6.12
C GLN A 76 9.52 -4.04 -6.35
N ILE A 77 8.55 -4.47 -7.17
CA ILE A 77 7.32 -3.72 -7.43
C ILE A 77 6.52 -3.54 -6.13
N TYR A 78 6.35 -4.61 -5.36
CA TYR A 78 5.66 -4.57 -4.06
C TYR A 78 6.39 -3.65 -3.05
N HIS A 79 7.72 -3.72 -3.01
CA HIS A 79 8.49 -2.83 -2.13
C HIS A 79 8.37 -1.35 -2.53
N ALA A 80 8.38 -1.04 -3.84
CA ALA A 80 8.23 0.32 -4.32
C ALA A 80 6.88 0.94 -3.93
N LYS A 81 5.82 0.14 -3.87
CA LYS A 81 4.51 0.53 -3.31
C LYS A 81 4.61 0.83 -1.82
N ARG A 82 5.11 -0.09 -1.01
CA ARG A 82 5.17 0.05 0.46
C ARG A 82 6.02 1.24 0.90
N LYS A 83 7.13 1.51 0.19
CA LYS A 83 7.95 2.71 0.43
C LYS A 83 7.17 4.01 0.16
N ARG A 84 6.30 4.03 -0.85
CA ARG A 84 5.44 5.19 -1.12
C ARG A 84 4.33 5.33 -0.08
N GLU A 85 3.70 4.23 0.31
CA GLU A 85 2.70 4.26 1.39
C GLU A 85 3.30 4.82 2.68
N GLY A 86 4.51 4.39 3.06
CA GLY A 86 5.24 4.96 4.18
C GLY A 86 5.53 6.46 4.02
N LEU A 87 5.96 6.90 2.82
CA LEU A 87 6.16 8.32 2.52
C LEU A 87 4.87 9.13 2.71
N TYR A 88 3.73 8.62 2.26
CA TYR A 88 2.43 9.30 2.41
C TYR A 88 1.99 9.38 3.87
N VAL A 89 2.19 8.31 4.66
CA VAL A 89 1.92 8.31 6.10
C VAL A 89 2.77 9.39 6.79
N HIS A 90 4.07 9.44 6.48
CA HIS A 90 4.96 10.46 7.04
C HIS A 90 4.57 11.87 6.60
N LEU A 91 4.27 12.09 5.31
CA LEU A 91 3.84 13.39 4.80
C LEU A 91 2.52 13.86 5.42
N ALA A 92 1.57 12.96 5.64
CA ALA A 92 0.31 13.29 6.30
C ALA A 92 0.54 13.71 7.75
N ALA A 93 1.37 12.96 8.50
CA ALA A 93 1.73 13.30 9.86
C ALA A 93 2.46 14.65 9.95
N TRP A 94 3.46 14.88 9.08
CA TRP A 94 4.18 16.15 9.03
C TRP A 94 3.29 17.32 8.64
N THR A 95 2.36 17.14 7.70
CA THR A 95 1.39 18.19 7.32
C THR A 95 0.53 18.61 8.51
N GLY A 96 0.01 17.64 9.27
CA GLY A 96 -0.79 17.93 10.47
C GLY A 96 0.00 18.69 11.53
N ILE A 97 1.24 18.26 11.81
CA ILE A 97 2.13 18.91 12.78
C ILE A 97 2.48 20.34 12.33
N LEU A 98 2.87 20.53 11.07
CA LEU A 98 3.23 21.85 10.54
C LEU A 98 2.05 22.82 10.59
N LEU A 99 0.85 22.35 10.23
CA LEU A 99 -0.35 23.16 10.25
C LEU A 99 -0.75 23.57 11.67
N ALA A 100 -0.75 22.61 12.61
CA ALA A 100 -1.03 22.90 14.02
C ALA A 100 0.02 23.84 14.65
N THR A 101 1.30 23.66 14.30
CA THR A 101 2.39 24.52 14.74
C THR A 101 2.22 25.94 14.21
N GLY A 102 1.94 26.10 12.90
CA GLY A 102 1.72 27.41 12.28
C GLY A 102 0.52 28.16 12.89
N LEU A 103 -0.60 27.46 13.10
CA LEU A 103 -1.79 28.03 13.75
C LEU A 103 -1.53 28.40 15.21
N SER A 104 -0.78 27.58 15.95
CA SER A 104 -0.41 27.90 17.34
C SER A 104 0.48 29.14 17.41
N ILE A 105 1.48 29.25 16.54
CA ILE A 105 2.32 30.45 16.44
C ILE A 105 1.46 31.68 16.12
N LEU A 106 0.55 31.56 15.15
CA LEU A 106 -0.38 32.63 14.80
C LEU A 106 -1.21 33.05 16.03
N MET A 107 -1.77 32.10 16.77
CA MET A 107 -2.49 32.39 18.00
C MET A 107 -1.61 33.11 19.03
N ILE A 108 -0.37 32.69 19.25
CA ILE A 108 0.55 33.35 20.21
C ILE A 108 0.82 34.81 19.83
N LEU A 109 0.90 35.11 18.53
CA LEU A 109 1.15 36.46 18.02
C LEU A 109 -0.07 37.38 18.19
N PHE A 110 -1.29 36.85 18.03
CA PHE A 110 -2.52 37.64 18.07
C PHE A 110 -3.26 37.61 19.41
N LEU A 111 -3.04 36.62 20.28
CA LEU A 111 -3.72 36.51 21.57
C LEU A 111 -3.02 37.34 22.67
N PRO A 112 -3.76 38.18 23.43
CA PRO A 112 -3.20 38.99 24.49
C PRO A 112 -3.08 38.25 25.84
N GLY A 113 -2.01 38.54 26.57
CA GLY A 113 -1.84 38.14 27.97
C GLY A 113 -1.89 36.63 28.22
N TRP A 114 -2.67 36.21 29.22
CA TRP A 114 -2.77 34.81 29.67
C TRP A 114 -3.48 33.88 28.67
N THR A 115 -4.26 34.45 27.74
CA THR A 115 -5.02 33.66 26.74
C THR A 115 -4.10 32.89 25.78
N LYS A 116 -2.81 33.21 25.71
CA LYS A 116 -1.79 32.44 24.99
C LYS A 116 -1.71 30.98 25.43
N VAL A 117 -2.17 30.62 26.63
CA VAL A 117 -2.26 29.23 27.08
C VAL A 117 -3.15 28.39 26.14
N PHE A 118 -4.19 28.99 25.55
CA PHE A 118 -5.04 28.32 24.57
C PHE A 118 -4.31 27.95 23.29
N ALA A 119 -3.26 28.69 22.91
CA ALA A 119 -2.44 28.36 21.76
C ALA A 119 -1.62 27.07 21.99
N VAL A 120 -1.17 26.84 23.23
CA VAL A 120 -0.47 25.61 23.62
C VAL A 120 -1.45 24.43 23.67
N ILE A 121 -2.63 24.63 24.25
CA ILE A 121 -3.69 23.61 24.27
C ILE A 121 -4.10 23.24 22.83
N PHE A 122 -4.28 24.23 21.97
CA PHE A 122 -4.59 24.04 20.55
C PHE A 122 -3.46 23.30 19.81
N LEU A 123 -2.19 23.61 20.10
CA LEU A 123 -1.06 22.91 19.49
C LEU A 123 -1.13 21.41 19.76
N VAL A 124 -1.38 21.04 21.02
CA VAL A 124 -1.41 19.63 21.44
C VAL A 124 -2.65 18.92 20.89
N LEU A 125 -3.84 19.48 21.16
CA LEU A 125 -5.10 18.83 20.77
C LEU A 125 -5.37 18.94 19.27
N GLY A 126 -5.17 20.12 18.70
CA GLY A 126 -5.30 20.38 17.27
C GLY A 126 -4.25 19.64 16.45
N GLY A 127 -3.01 19.52 16.95
CA GLY A 127 -1.97 18.70 16.32
C GLY A 127 -2.31 17.22 16.29
N TYR A 128 -2.80 16.66 17.41
CA TYR A 128 -3.28 15.29 17.46
C TYR A 128 -4.44 15.05 16.49
N PHE A 129 -5.47 15.91 16.54
CA PHE A 129 -6.66 15.77 15.70
C PHE A 129 -6.33 15.94 14.21
N ALA A 130 -5.52 16.95 13.86
CA ALA A 130 -5.06 17.15 12.49
C ALA A 130 -4.23 15.95 12.01
N GLY A 131 -3.34 15.40 12.83
CA GLY A 131 -2.57 14.20 12.49
C GLY A 131 -3.46 13.00 12.16
N VAL A 132 -4.46 12.72 12.99
CA VAL A 132 -5.42 11.63 12.76
C VAL A 132 -6.29 11.90 11.53
N PHE A 133 -6.80 13.12 11.37
CA PHE A 133 -7.66 13.51 10.26
C PHE A 133 -6.93 13.48 8.92
N PHE A 134 -5.76 14.14 8.83
CA PHE A 134 -4.94 14.13 7.63
C PHE A 134 -4.38 12.74 7.34
N GLY A 135 -4.06 11.95 8.38
CA GLY A 135 -3.76 10.53 8.23
C GLY A 135 -4.87 9.82 7.45
N ASN A 136 -6.10 9.80 7.97
CA ASN A 136 -7.20 9.10 7.30
C ASN A 136 -7.52 9.67 5.92
N VAL A 137 -7.62 11.00 5.78
CA VAL A 137 -8.05 11.64 4.53
C VAL A 137 -6.99 11.52 3.42
N LEU A 138 -5.70 11.75 3.72
CA LEU A 138 -4.64 11.66 2.71
C LEU A 138 -4.29 10.21 2.37
N ILE A 139 -4.32 9.30 3.36
CA ILE A 139 -3.98 7.89 3.16
C ILE A 139 -5.08 7.19 2.34
N GLN A 140 -6.35 7.36 2.70
CA GLN A 140 -7.44 6.59 2.08
C GLN A 140 -7.75 7.03 0.64
N GLY A 141 -7.76 8.34 0.38
CA GLY A 141 -8.21 8.85 -0.92
C GLY A 141 -7.10 8.99 -1.96
N PHE A 142 -6.05 9.73 -1.61
CA PHE A 142 -5.07 10.21 -2.59
C PHE A 142 -3.88 9.26 -2.75
N ALA A 143 -3.26 8.87 -1.64
CA ALA A 143 -2.13 7.96 -1.63
C ALA A 143 -2.48 6.60 -2.24
N TYR A 144 -3.65 6.06 -1.86
CA TYR A 144 -4.11 4.75 -2.31
C TYR A 144 -4.37 4.71 -3.82
N ARG A 145 -5.12 5.68 -4.36
CA ARG A 145 -5.41 5.76 -5.80
C ARG A 145 -4.16 6.00 -6.64
N ALA A 146 -3.26 6.87 -6.18
CA ALA A 146 -1.99 7.12 -6.87
C ALA A 146 -1.07 5.89 -6.84
N GLY A 147 -1.04 5.15 -5.72
CA GLY A 147 -0.31 3.90 -5.55
C GLY A 147 -0.83 2.81 -6.48
N LEU A 148 -2.16 2.60 -6.51
CA LEU A 148 -2.82 1.63 -7.37
C LEU A 148 -2.54 1.88 -8.86
N ASN A 149 -2.64 3.12 -9.33
CA ASN A 149 -2.42 3.45 -10.75
C ASN A 149 -0.98 3.18 -11.18
N MET A 150 0.00 3.52 -10.33
CA MET A 150 1.40 3.25 -10.62
C MET A 150 1.69 1.75 -10.62
N PHE A 151 1.15 1.01 -9.65
CA PHE A 151 1.34 -0.43 -9.61
C PHE A 151 0.65 -1.12 -10.78
N ALA A 152 -0.58 -0.75 -11.13
CA ALA A 152 -1.29 -1.34 -12.25
C ALA A 152 -0.46 -1.25 -13.54
N ARG A 153 0.18 -0.10 -13.80
CA ARG A 153 1.12 0.06 -14.92
C ARG A 153 2.30 -0.90 -14.83
N ARG A 154 3.04 -0.89 -13.70
CA ARG A 154 4.21 -1.77 -13.49
C ARG A 154 3.86 -3.26 -13.55
N TRP A 155 2.70 -3.61 -13.04
CA TRP A 155 2.16 -4.97 -13.08
C TRP A 155 1.90 -5.40 -14.53
N THR A 156 1.25 -4.55 -15.33
CA THR A 156 1.01 -4.85 -16.75
C THR A 156 2.33 -4.99 -17.54
N GLU A 157 3.32 -4.14 -17.26
CA GLU A 157 4.65 -4.20 -17.87
C GLU A 157 5.41 -5.49 -17.49
N TRP A 158 5.43 -5.83 -16.20
CA TRP A 158 6.05 -7.06 -15.71
C TRP A 158 5.38 -8.30 -16.29
N ARG A 159 4.03 -8.31 -16.38
CA ARG A 159 3.28 -9.43 -16.98
C ARG A 159 3.55 -9.59 -18.47
N ALA A 160 3.68 -8.49 -19.22
CA ALA A 160 4.03 -8.53 -20.62
C ALA A 160 5.41 -9.17 -20.81
N THR A 161 6.40 -8.74 -20.03
CA THR A 161 7.78 -9.23 -20.07
C THR A 161 7.91 -10.70 -19.58
N SER A 162 7.18 -11.05 -18.53
CA SER A 162 7.20 -12.40 -17.95
C SER A 162 6.53 -13.45 -18.84
N ARG A 163 5.54 -13.04 -19.64
CA ARG A 163 4.90 -13.93 -20.63
C ARG A 163 5.83 -14.24 -21.80
N THR A 164 6.54 -13.24 -22.32
CA THR A 164 7.54 -13.47 -23.38
C THR A 164 8.67 -14.37 -22.89
N ALA A 165 9.11 -14.21 -21.64
CA ALA A 165 10.14 -15.08 -21.04
C ALA A 165 9.67 -16.53 -20.76
N ARG A 166 8.37 -16.78 -20.62
CA ARG A 166 7.79 -18.11 -20.36
C ARG A 166 7.21 -18.82 -21.59
N SER A 167 7.20 -18.20 -22.78
CA SER A 167 6.81 -18.88 -24.01
C SER A 167 7.95 -19.78 -24.47
N PRO A 168 7.82 -21.12 -24.44
CA PRO A 168 8.77 -21.96 -25.16
C PRO A 168 8.58 -21.68 -26.65
N GLY A 169 9.68 -21.47 -27.37
CA GLY A 169 9.69 -21.67 -28.82
C GLY A 169 9.50 -23.14 -29.15
#